data_AF-A0A7C5NZL8-F1
#
_entry.id   AF-A0A7C5NZL8-F1
#
_cell.length_a   1.000
_cell.length_b   1.000
_cell.length_c   1.000
_cell.angle_alpha   90.00
_cell.angle_beta   90.00
_cell.angle_gamma   90.00
#
_symmetry.space_group_name_H-M   'P 1'
#
loop_
_entity.id
_entity.type
_entity.pdbx_description
1 polymer ?
#
loop_
_entity_poly.entity_id
_entity_poly.type
_entity_poly.pdbx_seq_one_letter_code
_entity_poly.pdbx_strand_id
1 'polypeptide(L)'
;MKRNTGEKIQVTASEAAKVAGEVLSQIQSEMFEKAREFLNSSIVEVMSMDELSSAIEKRRLAQVALCHNPECELKIRNRIEGITSRCIPFDRRPAEGSRCIVCGQNAENLVYFSKYY
;
A
#
# COMPACT_ATOMS: atom_id res chain seq x y z
N MET A 1 -19.64 21.70 11.01
CA MET A 1 -19.87 20.43 10.27
C MET A 1 -18.52 19.88 9.88
N LYS A 2 -18.27 18.59 10.16
CA LYS A 2 -17.05 17.90 9.75
C LYS A 2 -17.10 17.60 8.25
N ARG A 3 -16.08 18.03 7.49
CA ARG A 3 -16.07 17.88 6.02
C ARG A 3 -15.86 16.43 5.56
N ASN A 4 -15.09 15.66 6.32
CA ASN A 4 -14.72 14.27 6.01
C ASN A 4 -15.89 13.29 6.20
N THR A 5 -16.74 13.47 7.22
CA THR A 5 -17.88 12.59 7.54
C THR A 5 -19.25 13.19 7.23
N GLY A 6 -19.35 14.52 7.15
CA GLY A 6 -20.63 15.23 7.03
C GLY A 6 -21.37 15.47 8.35
N GLU A 7 -20.79 15.03 9.47
CA GLU A 7 -21.36 15.13 10.81
C GLU A 7 -21.53 16.60 11.26
N LYS A 8 -22.65 16.90 11.91
CA LYS A 8 -22.96 18.24 12.44
C LYS A 8 -22.86 18.22 13.97
N ILE A 9 -22.12 19.17 14.52
CA ILE A 9 -21.91 19.32 15.96
C ILE A 9 -22.51 20.67 16.35
N GLN A 10 -23.38 20.68 17.34
CA GLN A 10 -23.94 21.90 17.93
C GLN A 10 -23.10 22.29 19.14
N VAL A 11 -22.72 23.55 19.23
CA VAL A 11 -21.88 24.10 20.30
C VAL A 11 -22.37 25.47 20.71
N THR A 12 -22.12 25.85 21.96
CA THR A 12 -22.33 27.22 22.43
C THR A 12 -21.19 28.13 21.94
N ALA A 13 -21.42 29.45 21.91
CA ALA A 13 -20.41 30.42 21.45
C ALA A 13 -19.12 30.40 22.31
N SER A 14 -19.26 30.17 23.62
CA SER A 14 -18.14 30.09 24.56
C SER A 14 -17.24 28.86 24.35
N GLU A 15 -17.80 27.76 23.86
CA GLU A 15 -17.08 26.49 23.69
C GLU A 15 -16.54 26.29 22.27
N ALA A 16 -17.00 27.12 21.32
CA ALA A 16 -16.73 26.96 19.89
C ALA A 16 -15.23 26.82 19.56
N ALA A 17 -14.37 27.64 20.17
CA ALA A 17 -12.93 27.59 19.90
C ALA A 17 -12.28 26.28 20.39
N LYS A 18 -12.66 25.82 21.59
CA LYS A 18 -12.16 24.57 22.17
C LYS A 18 -12.62 23.38 21.31
N VAL A 19 -13.92 23.29 21.05
CA VAL A 19 -14.50 22.19 20.28
C VAL A 19 -13.97 22.19 18.84
N ALA A 20 -13.75 23.34 18.23
CA ALA A 20 -13.13 23.40 16.90
C ALA A 20 -11.73 22.79 16.89
N GLY A 21 -10.89 23.05 17.91
CA GLY A 21 -9.56 22.44 18.03
C GLY A 21 -9.60 20.92 18.18
N GLU A 22 -10.49 20.42 19.03
CA GLU A 22 -10.72 18.98 19.21
C GLU A 22 -11.20 18.32 17.92
N VAL A 23 -12.18 18.93 17.24
CA VAL A 23 -12.74 18.43 15.98
C VAL A 23 -11.69 18.42 14.87
N LEU A 24 -10.84 19.43 14.75
CA LEU A 24 -9.76 19.44 13.76
C LEU A 24 -8.77 18.30 13.99
N SER A 25 -8.43 18.04 15.25
CA SER A 25 -7.54 16.94 15.64
C SER A 25 -8.16 15.58 15.31
N GLN A 26 -9.46 15.43 15.60
CA GLN A 26 -10.22 14.23 15.25
C GLN A 26 -10.31 14.01 13.73
N ILE A 27 -10.59 15.06 12.93
CA ILE A 27 -10.65 14.97 11.46
C ILE A 27 -9.31 14.47 10.91
N GLN A 28 -8.20 15.00 11.41
CA GLN A 28 -6.87 14.58 10.99
C GLN A 28 -6.66 13.07 11.25
N SER A 29 -6.99 12.62 12.47
CA SER A 29 -6.80 11.22 12.85
C SER A 29 -7.69 10.28 12.04
N GLU A 30 -8.98 10.61 11.89
CA GLU A 30 -9.94 9.82 11.11
C GLU A 30 -9.53 9.70 9.63
N MET A 31 -9.09 10.80 9.02
CA MET A 31 -8.65 10.79 7.62
C MET A 31 -7.38 9.97 7.44
N PHE A 32 -6.43 10.09 8.36
CA PHE A 32 -5.20 9.31 8.34
C PHE A 32 -5.47 7.82 8.51
N GLU A 33 -6.29 7.44 9.49
CA GLU A 33 -6.63 6.04 9.76
C GLU A 33 -7.36 5.41 8.58
N LYS A 34 -8.36 6.09 8.02
CA LYS A 34 -9.07 5.62 6.83
C LYS A 34 -8.14 5.43 5.64
N ALA A 35 -7.22 6.37 5.40
CA ALA A 35 -6.24 6.24 4.32
C ALA A 35 -5.26 5.08 4.56
N ARG A 36 -4.82 4.91 5.82
CA ARG A 36 -3.92 3.82 6.23
C ARG A 36 -4.58 2.44 6.07
N GLU A 37 -5.84 2.30 6.47
CA GLU A 37 -6.62 1.07 6.28
C GLU A 37 -6.83 0.75 4.79
N PHE A 38 -7.14 1.77 3.99
CA PHE A 38 -7.25 1.61 2.54
C PHE A 38 -5.93 1.17 1.91
N LEU A 39 -4.80 1.76 2.32
CA LEU A 39 -3.47 1.35 1.85
C LEU A 39 -3.18 -0.10 2.24
N ASN A 40 -3.33 -0.45 3.51
CA ASN A 40 -3.03 -1.78 4.03
C ASN A 40 -3.89 -2.87 3.37
N SER A 41 -5.20 -2.61 3.19
CA SER A 41 -6.11 -3.53 2.50
C SER A 41 -5.89 -3.58 0.98
N SER A 42 -5.14 -2.64 0.42
CA SER A 42 -4.76 -2.62 -0.99
C SER A 42 -3.43 -3.32 -1.27
N ILE A 43 -2.62 -3.57 -0.24
CA ILE A 43 -1.41 -4.38 -0.35
C ILE A 43 -1.79 -5.86 -0.34
N VAL A 44 -1.41 -6.58 -1.38
CA VAL A 44 -1.66 -8.02 -1.51
C VAL A 44 -0.35 -8.75 -1.77
N GLU A 45 -0.07 -9.80 -1.01
CA GLU A 45 1.07 -10.67 -1.27
C GLU A 45 0.71 -11.64 -2.40
N VAL A 46 1.62 -11.81 -3.35
CA VAL A 46 1.44 -12.70 -4.49
C VAL A 46 2.67 -13.58 -4.68
N MET A 47 2.44 -14.83 -5.05
CA MET A 47 3.47 -15.87 -5.13
C MET A 47 3.77 -16.31 -6.57
N SER A 48 3.01 -15.83 -7.55
CA SER A 48 3.16 -16.18 -8.96
C SER A 48 3.02 -14.96 -9.89
N MET A 49 3.57 -15.08 -11.11
CA MET A 49 3.43 -14.03 -12.13
C MET A 49 1.98 -13.80 -12.55
N ASP A 50 1.13 -14.82 -12.49
CA ASP A 50 -0.27 -14.73 -12.87
C ASP A 50 -1.10 -14.05 -11.77
N GLU A 51 -0.82 -14.35 -10.49
CA GLU A 51 -1.37 -13.60 -9.35
C GLU A 51 -0.95 -12.13 -9.37
N LEU A 52 0.33 -11.87 -9.69
CA LEU A 52 0.84 -10.51 -9.86
C LEU A 52 0.05 -9.77 -10.94
N SER A 53 -0.15 -10.39 -12.10
CA SER A 53 -0.93 -9.80 -13.19
C SER A 53 -2.37 -9.46 -12.76
N SER A 54 -3.07 -10.42 -12.11
CA SER A 54 -4.42 -10.22 -11.58
C SER A 54 -4.49 -9.13 -10.50
N ALA A 55 -3.49 -9.03 -9.61
CA ALA A 55 -3.42 -7.99 -8.60
C ALA A 55 -3.28 -6.59 -9.22
N ILE A 56 -2.44 -6.46 -10.24
CA ILE A 56 -2.22 -5.22 -10.98
C ILE A 56 -3.48 -4.78 -11.74
N GLU A 57 -4.18 -5.71 -12.39
CA GLU A 57 -5.47 -5.44 -13.06
C GLU A 57 -6.52 -4.91 -12.08
N LYS A 58 -6.56 -5.48 -10.88
CA LYS A 58 -7.43 -5.04 -9.77
C LYS A 58 -6.96 -3.75 -9.08
N ARG A 59 -5.95 -3.07 -9.63
CA ARG A 59 -5.35 -1.84 -9.09
C ARG A 59 -4.89 -1.99 -7.63
N ARG A 60 -4.38 -3.17 -7.28
CA ARG A 60 -3.77 -3.43 -5.97
C ARG A 60 -2.28 -3.14 -6.00
N LEU A 61 -1.70 -2.94 -4.83
CA LEU A 61 -0.25 -2.86 -4.63
C LEU A 61 0.25 -4.28 -4.35
N ALA A 62 0.91 -4.90 -5.32
CA ALA A 62 1.34 -6.29 -5.20
C ALA A 62 2.70 -6.38 -4.50
N GLN A 63 2.78 -7.11 -3.39
CA GLN A 63 4.02 -7.41 -2.68
C GLN A 63 4.55 -8.76 -3.17
N VAL A 64 5.82 -8.80 -3.62
CA VAL A 64 6.44 -10.01 -4.17
C VAL A 64 7.79 -10.27 -3.51
N ALA A 65 8.14 -11.55 -3.36
CA ALA A 65 9.47 -11.96 -2.94
C ALA A 65 10.43 -12.00 -4.15
N LEU A 66 11.59 -11.34 -4.04
CA LEU A 66 12.55 -11.19 -5.14
C LEU A 66 14.00 -11.42 -4.67
N CYS A 67 14.83 -12.02 -5.52
CA CYS A 67 16.24 -12.35 -5.26
C CYS A 67 17.25 -11.20 -5.51
N HIS A 68 16.80 -9.95 -5.58
CA HIS A 68 17.63 -8.76 -5.85
C HIS A 68 18.35 -8.71 -7.22
N ASN A 69 18.30 -9.75 -8.04
CA ASN A 69 18.87 -9.73 -9.39
C ASN A 69 18.07 -8.78 -10.32
N PRO A 70 18.70 -7.76 -10.92
CA PRO A 70 18.06 -6.82 -11.84
C PRO A 70 17.34 -7.49 -13.02
N GLU A 71 17.83 -8.64 -13.49
CA GLU A 71 17.18 -9.39 -14.58
C GLU A 71 15.80 -9.90 -14.20
N CYS A 72 15.59 -10.28 -12.93
CA CYS A 72 14.28 -10.74 -12.46
C CYS A 72 13.28 -9.59 -12.44
N GLU A 73 13.72 -8.40 -12.03
CA GLU A 73 12.90 -7.20 -12.10
C GLU A 73 12.56 -6.82 -13.55
N LEU A 74 13.54 -6.90 -14.46
CA LEU A 74 13.32 -6.63 -15.87
C LEU A 74 12.32 -7.62 -16.49
N LYS A 75 12.40 -8.91 -16.14
CA LYS A 75 11.43 -9.93 -16.57
C LYS A 75 10.00 -9.61 -16.13
N ILE A 76 9.83 -9.10 -14.90
CA ILE A 76 8.51 -8.67 -14.41
C ILE A 76 7.98 -7.51 -15.26
N ARG A 77 8.79 -6.47 -15.46
CA ARG A 77 8.41 -5.28 -16.26
C ARG A 77 8.12 -5.62 -17.72
N ASN A 78 8.84 -6.58 -18.30
CA ASN A 78 8.62 -7.01 -19.69
C ASN A 78 7.37 -7.87 -19.85
N ARG A 79 6.99 -8.63 -18.81
CA ARG A 79 5.81 -9.52 -18.85
C ARG A 79 4.51 -8.78 -18.57
N ILE A 80 4.55 -7.74 -17.74
CA ILE A 80 3.37 -6.97 -17.35
C ILE A 80 3.61 -5.52 -17.74
N GLU A 81 2.86 -5.04 -18.72
CA GLU A 81 3.00 -3.68 -19.21
C GLU A 81 2.54 -2.65 -18.17
N GLY A 82 3.28 -1.55 -18.09
CA GLY A 82 2.86 -0.38 -17.30
C GLY A 82 3.11 -0.50 -15.79
N ILE A 83 3.88 -1.49 -15.32
CA ILE A 83 4.24 -1.62 -13.91
C ILE A 83 5.71 -1.32 -13.64
N THR A 84 5.98 -0.79 -12.45
CA THR A 84 7.33 -0.57 -11.93
C THR A 84 7.44 -1.04 -10.49
N SER A 85 8.66 -1.35 -10.05
CA SER A 85 8.94 -1.52 -8.63
C SER A 85 8.78 -0.16 -7.94
N ARG A 86 8.16 -0.16 -6.75
CA ARG A 86 7.90 1.05 -5.98
C ARG A 86 8.95 1.23 -4.90
N CYS A 87 9.02 0.29 -3.97
CA CYS A 87 10.02 0.27 -2.93
C CYS A 87 10.13 -1.11 -2.29
N ILE A 88 11.25 -1.32 -1.60
CA ILE A 88 11.46 -2.40 -0.64
C ILE A 88 11.01 -1.86 0.72
N PRO A 89 10.03 -2.48 1.40
CA PRO A 89 9.63 -2.07 2.74
C PRO A 89 10.79 -2.24 3.72
N PHE A 90 10.99 -1.26 4.60
CA PHE A 90 12.06 -1.28 5.60
C PHE A 90 11.77 -2.20 6.77
N ASP A 91 10.49 -2.34 7.12
CA ASP A 91 9.95 -3.06 8.27
C ASP A 91 9.65 -4.53 7.99
N ARG A 92 9.77 -4.98 6.74
CA ARG A 92 9.43 -6.34 6.32
C ARG A 92 10.59 -7.01 5.60
N ARG A 93 10.68 -8.32 5.80
CA ARG A 93 11.63 -9.21 5.13
C ARG A 93 10.89 -10.45 4.64
N PRO A 94 11.37 -11.12 3.58
CA PRO A 94 10.83 -12.40 3.18
C PRO A 94 10.92 -13.40 4.34
N ALA A 95 9.90 -14.26 4.49
CA ALA A 95 9.99 -15.38 5.43
C ALA A 95 11.11 -16.33 5.02
N GLU A 96 11.66 -17.08 5.97
CA GLU A 96 12.68 -18.08 5.67
C GLU A 96 12.16 -19.11 4.64
N GLY A 97 12.97 -19.40 3.63
CA GLY A 97 12.57 -20.28 2.52
C GLY A 97 11.71 -19.61 1.44
N SER A 98 11.42 -18.31 1.54
CA SER A 98 10.75 -17.55 0.46
C SER A 98 11.57 -17.63 -0.82
N ARG A 99 10.88 -17.89 -1.94
CA ARG A 99 11.49 -18.00 -3.26
C ARG A 99 11.12 -16.82 -4.12
N CYS A 100 12.07 -16.41 -4.97
CA CYS A 100 11.88 -15.40 -5.99
C CYS A 100 10.78 -15.85 -6.96
N ILE A 101 9.78 -15.00 -7.16
CA ILE A 101 8.63 -15.30 -8.03
C ILE A 101 9.01 -15.53 -9.51
N VAL A 102 10.24 -15.13 -9.91
CA VAL A 102 10.72 -15.22 -11.30
C VAL A 102 11.64 -16.42 -11.51
N CYS A 103 12.68 -16.58 -10.69
CA CYS A 103 13.71 -17.60 -10.88
C CYS A 103 13.66 -18.76 -9.88
N GLY A 104 12.84 -18.67 -8.84
CA GLY A 104 12.71 -19.70 -7.80
C GLY A 104 13.88 -19.80 -6.81
N GLN A 105 14.94 -18.99 -6.97
CA GLN A 105 16.03 -18.90 -5.99
C GLN A 105 15.57 -18.21 -4.69
N ASN A 106 16.39 -18.25 -3.65
CA ASN A 106 16.07 -17.60 -2.37
C ASN A 106 15.78 -16.10 -2.58
N ALA A 107 14.68 -15.63 -2.01
CA ALA A 107 14.32 -14.23 -2.02
C ALA A 107 15.08 -13.47 -0.92
N GLU A 108 15.61 -12.31 -1.29
CA GLU A 108 16.33 -11.43 -0.37
C GLU A 108 15.44 -10.28 0.11
N ASN A 109 14.53 -9.82 -0.76
CA ASN A 109 13.71 -8.65 -0.51
C ASN A 109 12.24 -8.93 -0.83
N LEU A 110 11.36 -8.28 -0.07
CA LEU A 110 9.98 -8.05 -0.49
C LEU A 110 9.97 -6.76 -1.31
N VAL A 111 9.24 -6.73 -2.41
CA VAL A 111 9.18 -5.56 -3.29
C VAL A 111 7.74 -5.29 -3.65
N TYR A 112 7.32 -4.03 -3.56
CA TYR A 112 6.02 -3.62 -4.06
C TYR A 112 6.06 -3.31 -5.55
N PHE A 113 5.11 -3.83 -6.30
CA PHE A 113 4.85 -3.54 -7.70
C PHE A 113 3.45 -2.95 -7.87
N SER A 114 3.35 -1.91 -8.68
CA SER A 114 2.07 -1.31 -9.08
C SER A 114 2.19 -0.67 -10.46
N LYS A 115 1.04 -0.29 -11.03
CA LYS A 115 1.04 0.68 -12.13
C LYS A 115 1.64 2.01 -11.67
N TYR A 116 2.32 2.69 -12.59
CA TYR A 116 2.75 4.07 -12.38
C TYR A 116 1.66 5.04 -12.84
N TYR A 117 1.77 6.30 -12.40
CA TYR A 117 0.80 7.36 -12.61
C TYR A 117 0.97 8.02 -13.99
#